data_AF-A0A850BMP1-F1
#
_entry.id   AF-A0A850BMP1-F1
#
_cell.length_a   1.000
_cell.length_b   1.000
_cell.length_c   1.000
_cell.angle_alpha   90.00
_cell.angle_beta   90.00
_cell.angle_gamma   90.00
#
_symmetry.space_group_name_H-M   'P 1'
#
loop_
_entity.id
_entity.type
_entity.pdbx_description
1 polymer ?
#
loop_
_entity_poly.entity_id
_entity_poly.type
_entity_poly.pdbx_seq_one_letter_code
_entity_poly.pdbx_strand_id
1 'polypeptide(L)'
;DISTGSSNVIIAVIDSGIAYDHPDLAPNIWTNPGEIAGDGVDNDGNGLVDDIHGWDFLMDDPDPMDPVDLNPKGNPGHGTHVAGIIAGAGNNGTGITGVMWNARLMALKAGGVNRFLSTSALISAMHYAIANGARVINGSALK
;
A
#
# COMPACT_ATOMS: atom_id res chain seq x y z
N ASP A 1 1.76 -1.81 28.81
CA ASP A 1 1.06 -0.86 27.91
C ASP A 1 0.30 -1.58 26.82
N ILE A 2 -0.86 -1.03 26.48
CA ILE A 2 -1.63 -1.37 25.27
C ILE A 2 -1.65 -0.10 24.43
N SER A 3 -1.19 -0.18 23.17
CA SER A 3 -1.19 0.94 22.22
C SER A 3 -1.91 0.50 20.95
N THR A 4 -2.65 1.43 20.33
CA THR A 4 -3.39 1.23 19.07
C THR A 4 -2.63 1.78 17.85
N GLY A 5 -1.31 1.97 17.97
CA GLY A 5 -0.46 2.55 16.92
C GLY A 5 -0.51 4.08 16.85
N SER A 6 0.16 4.65 15.84
CA SER A 6 0.25 6.11 15.63
C SER A 6 0.32 6.43 14.15
N SER A 7 -0.41 7.48 13.73
CA SER A 7 -0.49 7.92 12.33
C SER A 7 0.81 8.55 11.83
N ASN A 8 1.79 8.75 12.72
CA ASN A 8 3.14 9.16 12.37
C ASN A 8 4.02 7.98 11.90
N VAL A 9 3.52 6.74 12.00
CA VAL A 9 4.23 5.55 11.53
C VAL A 9 3.72 5.18 10.14
N ILE A 10 4.58 5.41 9.15
CA ILE A 10 4.35 4.96 7.77
C ILE A 10 4.91 3.54 7.64
N ILE A 11 4.08 2.62 7.13
CA ILE A 11 4.46 1.25 6.79
C ILE A 11 4.23 1.07 5.29
N ALA A 12 5.29 0.77 4.56
CA ALA A 12 5.20 0.41 3.16
C ALA A 12 4.84 -1.08 3.03
N VAL A 13 3.84 -1.38 2.20
CA VAL A 13 3.43 -2.74 1.84
C VAL A 13 3.82 -2.96 0.38
N ILE A 14 4.85 -3.78 0.18
CA ILE A 14 5.32 -4.17 -1.16
C ILE A 14 4.68 -5.53 -1.53
N ASP A 15 3.60 -5.48 -2.32
CA ASP A 15 2.76 -6.66 -2.60
C ASP A 15 1.97 -6.51 -3.93
N SER A 16 0.77 -7.10 -4.03
CA SER A 16 -0.15 -6.97 -5.17
C SER A 16 -0.89 -5.63 -5.25
N GLY A 17 -0.54 -4.68 -4.38
CA GLY A 17 -1.26 -3.42 -4.17
C GLY A 17 -2.04 -3.42 -2.86
N ILE A 18 -2.83 -2.38 -2.63
CA ILE A 18 -3.83 -2.34 -1.54
C ILE A 18 -5.15 -1.86 -2.13
N ALA A 19 -6.27 -2.47 -1.74
CA ALA A 19 -7.59 -1.90 -1.94
C ALA A 19 -7.77 -0.64 -1.09
N TYR A 20 -7.17 0.47 -1.52
CA TYR A 20 -7.02 1.70 -0.73
C TYR A 20 -8.35 2.41 -0.47
N ASP A 21 -9.39 2.08 -1.23
CA ASP A 21 -10.77 2.54 -1.04
C ASP A 21 -11.61 1.64 -0.12
N HIS A 22 -11.06 0.50 0.34
CA HIS A 22 -11.76 -0.40 1.24
C HIS A 22 -12.09 0.32 2.56
N PRO A 23 -13.33 0.31 3.05
CA PRO A 23 -13.77 1.15 4.17
C PRO A 23 -13.02 0.87 5.48
N ASP A 24 -12.49 -0.34 5.64
CA ASP A 24 -11.68 -0.73 6.81
C ASP A 24 -10.18 -0.37 6.69
N LEU A 25 -9.72 0.07 5.52
CA LEU A 25 -8.32 0.42 5.24
C LEU A 25 -8.15 1.90 4.91
N ALA A 26 -9.09 2.49 4.15
CA ALA A 26 -9.05 3.88 3.68
C ALA A 26 -8.67 4.90 4.78
N PRO A 27 -9.16 4.81 6.03
CA PRO A 27 -8.76 5.74 7.08
C PRO A 27 -7.27 5.70 7.44
N ASN A 28 -6.58 4.61 7.12
CA ASN A 28 -5.18 4.32 7.43
C ASN A 28 -4.28 4.32 6.18
N ILE A 29 -4.79 4.61 4.99
CA ILE A 29 -3.94 4.75 3.81
C ILE A 29 -3.06 6.00 3.93
N TRP A 30 -1.82 5.88 3.51
CA TRP A 30 -0.88 6.98 3.38
C TRP A 30 -1.25 7.82 2.15
N THR A 31 -1.13 9.13 2.27
CA THR A 31 -1.27 10.06 1.15
C THR A 31 0.05 10.78 0.97
N ASN A 32 0.59 10.81 -0.25
CA ASN A 32 1.80 11.55 -0.55
C ASN A 32 1.56 13.05 -0.26
N PRO A 33 2.22 13.65 0.75
CA PRO A 33 2.04 15.06 1.05
C PRO A 33 2.66 15.99 0.00
N GLY A 34 3.46 15.43 -0.92
CA GLY A 34 4.10 16.14 -2.02
C GLY A 34 3.21 16.32 -3.27
N GLU A 35 2.15 15.53 -3.41
CA GLU A 35 1.32 15.48 -4.63
C GLU A 35 -0.03 16.17 -4.51
N ILE A 36 -0.55 16.64 -5.65
CA ILE A 36 -1.90 17.15 -5.84
C ILE A 36 -2.67 16.16 -6.70
N ALA A 37 -3.58 15.41 -6.06
CA ALA A 37 -4.34 14.36 -6.73
C ALA A 37 -5.02 14.79 -8.04
N GLY A 38 -4.60 14.18 -9.14
CA GLY A 38 -5.25 14.22 -10.44
C GLY A 38 -4.97 15.48 -11.24
N ASP A 39 -3.89 16.21 -10.93
CA ASP A 39 -3.43 17.33 -11.74
C ASP A 39 -2.55 16.89 -12.93
N GLY A 40 -2.12 15.62 -12.95
CA GLY A 40 -1.28 15.05 -14.01
C GLY A 40 0.17 15.53 -13.96
N VAL A 41 0.63 16.04 -12.82
CA VAL A 41 1.97 16.60 -12.61
C VAL A 41 2.67 15.83 -11.50
N ASP A 42 3.95 15.54 -11.70
CA ASP A 42 4.86 15.12 -10.62
C ASP A 42 5.22 16.38 -9.80
N ASN A 43 4.48 16.62 -8.71
CA ASN A 43 4.57 17.84 -7.93
C ASN A 43 5.77 17.82 -6.97
N ASP A 44 6.17 16.65 -6.50
CA ASP A 44 7.29 16.47 -5.58
C ASP A 44 8.65 16.24 -6.28
N GLY A 45 8.62 16.01 -7.60
CA GLY A 45 9.79 15.86 -8.46
C GLY A 45 10.48 14.51 -8.28
N ASN A 46 9.78 13.49 -7.80
CA ASN A 46 10.32 12.16 -7.54
C ASN A 46 10.39 11.27 -8.80
N GLY A 47 9.83 11.74 -9.93
CA GLY A 47 9.78 11.06 -11.21
C GLY A 47 8.50 10.24 -11.44
N LEU A 48 7.55 10.26 -10.52
CA LEU A 48 6.30 9.50 -10.55
C LEU A 48 5.13 10.48 -10.46
N VAL A 49 4.32 10.55 -11.52
CA VAL A 49 3.20 11.50 -11.61
C VAL A 49 1.99 10.98 -10.83
N ASP A 50 1.42 11.78 -9.93
CA ASP A 50 0.19 11.45 -9.19
C ASP A 50 0.31 10.18 -8.32
N ASP A 51 1.45 9.94 -7.66
CA ASP A 51 1.68 8.78 -6.78
C ASP A 51 1.00 8.92 -5.39
N ILE A 52 -0.29 9.24 -5.41
CA ILE A 52 -1.10 9.72 -4.27
C ILE A 52 -1.11 8.76 -3.09
N HIS A 53 -1.20 7.45 -3.34
CA HIS A 53 -1.24 6.42 -2.29
C HIS A 53 -0.03 5.48 -2.34
N GLY A 54 0.97 5.83 -3.15
CA GLY A 54 2.07 4.99 -3.58
C GLY A 54 2.03 4.76 -5.09
N TRP A 55 2.63 3.66 -5.55
CA TRP A 55 2.91 3.44 -6.97
C TRP A 55 2.77 1.98 -7.38
N ASP A 56 2.35 1.74 -8.62
CA ASP A 56 2.46 0.45 -9.28
C ASP A 56 3.79 0.32 -10.03
N PHE A 57 4.78 -0.30 -9.39
CA PHE A 57 6.08 -0.63 -9.99
C PHE A 57 6.03 -1.82 -10.97
N LEU A 58 4.91 -2.55 -11.04
CA LEU A 58 4.73 -3.61 -12.02
C LEU A 58 4.32 -3.02 -13.39
N MET A 59 3.41 -2.05 -13.39
CA MET A 59 2.88 -1.41 -14.61
C MET A 59 3.46 -0.02 -14.89
N ASP A 60 4.20 0.53 -13.93
CA ASP A 60 4.79 1.87 -13.96
C ASP A 60 3.74 2.98 -14.08
N ASP A 61 2.76 2.97 -13.16
CA ASP A 61 1.62 3.89 -13.15
C ASP A 61 1.17 4.26 -11.71
N PRO A 62 0.37 5.34 -11.54
CA PRO A 62 -0.06 5.85 -10.24
C PRO A 62 -1.14 5.02 -9.54
N ASP A 63 -1.51 3.84 -10.03
CA ASP A 63 -2.61 3.07 -9.47
C ASP A 63 -2.13 1.80 -8.74
N PRO A 64 -1.71 1.90 -7.46
CA PRO A 64 -1.33 0.75 -6.65
C PRO A 64 -2.56 -0.04 -6.13
N MET A 65 -3.73 0.12 -6.77
CA MET A 65 -4.96 -0.58 -6.39
C MET A 65 -4.75 -2.09 -6.48
N ASP A 66 -5.28 -2.80 -5.49
CA ASP A 66 -5.37 -4.25 -5.52
C ASP A 66 -6.76 -4.63 -6.06
N PRO A 67 -6.91 -5.02 -7.35
CA PRO A 67 -8.21 -5.32 -7.92
C PRO A 67 -8.67 -6.69 -7.42
N VAL A 68 -9.24 -6.74 -6.21
CA VAL A 68 -9.65 -7.99 -5.56
C VAL A 68 -10.74 -8.69 -6.37
N ASP A 69 -10.41 -9.89 -6.85
CA ASP A 69 -11.31 -10.83 -7.52
C ASP A 69 -11.17 -12.21 -6.88
N LEU A 70 -12.22 -12.62 -6.15
CA LEU A 70 -12.25 -13.88 -5.40
C LEU A 70 -12.58 -15.11 -6.26
N ASN A 71 -12.67 -14.96 -7.58
CA ASN A 71 -12.76 -16.10 -8.48
C ASN A 71 -11.51 -16.99 -8.37
N PRO A 72 -11.59 -18.31 -8.65
CA PRO A 72 -10.45 -19.23 -8.52
C PRO A 72 -9.20 -18.87 -9.36
N LYS A 73 -9.37 -18.03 -10.37
CA LYS A 73 -8.29 -17.50 -11.23
C LYS A 73 -8.10 -15.98 -11.07
N GLY A 74 -8.86 -15.36 -10.19
CA GLY A 74 -8.83 -13.93 -9.92
C GLY A 74 -7.68 -13.55 -8.99
N ASN A 75 -7.55 -12.26 -8.76
CA ASN A 75 -6.59 -11.72 -7.80
C ASN A 75 -7.18 -11.80 -6.38
N PRO A 76 -6.68 -12.68 -5.50
CA PRO A 76 -7.29 -12.90 -4.18
C PRO A 76 -7.16 -11.70 -3.22
N GLY A 77 -6.45 -10.62 -3.61
CA GLY A 77 -6.24 -9.46 -2.75
C GLY A 77 -5.18 -9.70 -1.68
N HIS A 78 -4.02 -10.24 -2.08
CA HIS A 78 -2.99 -10.65 -1.13
C HIS A 78 -2.44 -9.45 -0.34
N GLY A 79 -2.09 -8.37 -1.03
CA GLY A 79 -1.60 -7.14 -0.41
C GLY A 79 -2.67 -6.47 0.46
N THR A 80 -3.94 -6.47 0.01
CA THR A 80 -5.08 -5.99 0.82
C THR A 80 -5.24 -6.77 2.13
N HIS A 81 -5.11 -8.10 2.08
CA HIS A 81 -5.21 -8.93 3.27
C HIS A 81 -4.05 -8.68 4.25
N VAL A 82 -2.82 -8.56 3.72
CA VAL A 82 -1.63 -8.20 4.51
C VAL A 82 -1.81 -6.83 5.16
N ALA A 83 -2.28 -5.84 4.41
CA ALA A 83 -2.59 -4.50 4.89
C ALA A 83 -3.62 -4.51 6.03
N GLY A 84 -4.67 -5.33 5.93
CA GLY A 84 -5.66 -5.52 7.00
C GLY A 84 -5.05 -6.04 8.30
N ILE A 85 -4.18 -7.05 8.23
CA ILE A 85 -3.49 -7.58 9.42
C ILE A 85 -2.66 -6.49 10.09
N ILE A 86 -1.96 -5.67 9.29
CA ILE A 86 -1.11 -4.60 9.80
C ILE A 86 -1.96 -3.49 10.44
N ALA A 87 -2.90 -2.91 9.69
CA ALA A 87 -3.58 -1.68 10.08
C ALA A 87 -5.03 -1.58 9.58
N GLY A 88 -5.81 -2.67 9.62
CA GLY A 88 -7.27 -2.57 9.61
C GLY A 88 -7.76 -1.65 10.73
N ALA A 89 -8.64 -0.71 10.41
CA ALA A 89 -9.08 0.34 11.30
C ALA A 89 -9.89 -0.24 12.46
N GLY A 90 -9.35 -0.21 13.68
CA GLY A 90 -10.03 -0.81 14.82
C GLY A 90 -11.23 0.00 15.32
N ASN A 91 -12.22 -0.70 15.88
CA ASN A 91 -13.42 -0.13 16.51
C ASN A 91 -14.23 0.82 15.61
N ASN A 92 -14.23 0.58 14.30
CA ASN A 92 -15.05 1.31 13.32
C ASN A 92 -16.35 0.56 12.93
N GLY A 93 -16.57 -0.65 13.48
CA GLY A 93 -17.74 -1.49 13.18
C GLY A 93 -17.73 -2.14 11.79
N THR A 94 -16.60 -2.13 11.09
CA THR A 94 -16.42 -2.68 9.73
C THR A 94 -15.25 -3.66 9.72
N GLY A 95 -15.33 -4.71 8.89
CA GLY A 95 -14.18 -5.58 8.62
C GLY A 95 -13.57 -6.24 9.88
N ILE A 96 -12.28 -6.00 10.07
CA ILE A 96 -11.46 -6.61 11.13
C ILE A 96 -10.79 -5.53 11.99
N THR A 97 -9.69 -5.86 12.66
CA THR A 97 -8.89 -4.91 13.41
C THR A 97 -7.44 -5.32 13.27
N GLY A 98 -6.62 -4.45 12.69
CA GLY A 98 -5.20 -4.67 12.53
C GLY A 98 -4.45 -4.57 13.86
N VAL A 99 -3.17 -4.91 13.83
CA VAL A 99 -2.29 -4.75 15.00
C VAL A 99 -2.09 -3.27 15.34
N MET A 100 -1.93 -2.42 14.32
CA MET A 100 -1.75 -0.97 14.45
C MET A 100 -2.96 -0.23 13.87
N TRP A 101 -3.95 0.04 14.72
CA TRP A 101 -5.23 0.61 14.30
C TRP A 101 -5.10 1.99 13.65
N ASN A 102 -3.98 2.67 13.86
CA ASN A 102 -3.73 4.03 13.39
C ASN A 102 -2.41 4.16 12.63
N ALA A 103 -1.94 3.19 11.85
CA ALA A 103 -0.76 3.40 11.01
C ALA A 103 -1.10 4.12 9.68
N ARG A 104 -0.08 4.55 8.94
CA ARG A 104 -0.21 4.99 7.54
C ARG A 104 0.35 3.93 6.61
N LEU A 105 -0.49 3.33 5.78
CA LEU A 105 -0.12 2.28 4.83
C LEU A 105 0.19 2.88 3.46
N MET A 106 1.43 2.75 3.01
CA MET A 106 1.86 3.13 1.68
C MET A 106 1.79 1.91 0.75
N ALA A 107 0.99 2.02 -0.31
CA ALA A 107 0.71 0.91 -1.22
C ALA A 107 1.76 0.85 -2.34
N LEU A 108 2.63 -0.15 -2.32
CA LEU A 108 3.66 -0.33 -3.34
C LEU A 108 3.38 -1.64 -4.08
N LYS A 109 2.76 -1.53 -5.25
CA LYS A 109 2.40 -2.69 -6.04
C LYS A 109 3.62 -3.13 -6.85
N ALA A 110 4.11 -4.33 -6.58
CA ALA A 110 5.25 -4.93 -7.26
C ALA A 110 4.93 -6.32 -7.84
N GLY A 111 3.67 -6.76 -7.70
CA GLY A 111 3.14 -8.02 -8.18
C GLY A 111 1.67 -7.95 -8.58
N GLY A 112 1.20 -9.04 -9.20
CA GLY A 112 -0.18 -9.18 -9.66
C GLY A 112 -0.75 -10.57 -9.37
N VAL A 113 -1.72 -11.02 -10.18
CA VAL A 113 -2.47 -12.28 -10.00
C VAL A 113 -1.57 -13.51 -9.78
N ASN A 114 -0.39 -13.53 -10.40
CA ASN A 114 0.54 -14.66 -10.32
C ASN A 114 1.39 -14.69 -9.03
N ARG A 115 1.24 -13.71 -8.13
CA ARG A 115 1.93 -13.60 -6.81
C ARG A 115 3.47 -13.58 -6.86
N PHE A 116 4.04 -13.39 -8.05
CA PHE A 116 5.47 -13.15 -8.22
C PHE A 116 5.74 -11.65 -8.12
N LEU A 117 6.76 -11.29 -7.34
CA LEU A 117 7.30 -9.94 -7.32
C LEU A 117 8.50 -9.87 -8.27
N SER A 118 8.51 -8.90 -9.17
CA SER A 118 9.70 -8.62 -9.98
C SER A 118 10.81 -8.11 -9.07
N THR A 119 12.04 -8.62 -9.21
CA THR A 119 13.18 -8.15 -8.40
C THR A 119 13.47 -6.67 -8.62
N SER A 120 13.32 -6.16 -9.85
CA SER A 120 13.52 -4.74 -10.14
C SER A 120 12.42 -3.87 -9.52
N ALA A 121 11.17 -4.32 -9.59
CA ALA A 121 10.03 -3.63 -8.96
C ALA A 121 10.18 -3.60 -7.43
N LEU A 122 10.60 -4.71 -6.83
CA LEU A 122 10.87 -4.82 -5.39
C LEU A 122 11.95 -3.83 -4.94
N ILE A 123 13.07 -3.73 -5.67
CA ILE A 123 14.15 -2.78 -5.36
C ILE A 123 13.66 -1.34 -5.49
N SER A 124 12.94 -1.01 -6.56
CA SER A 124 12.41 0.34 -6.79
C SER A 124 11.41 0.73 -5.71
N ALA A 125 10.52 -0.18 -5.33
CA ALA A 125 9.59 0.00 -4.23
C ALA A 125 10.30 0.21 -2.88
N MET A 126 11.39 -0.52 -2.60
CA MET A 126 12.18 -0.29 -1.38
C MET A 126 12.81 1.11 -1.36
N HIS A 127 13.37 1.56 -2.48
CA HIS A 127 13.94 2.92 -2.59
C HIS A 127 12.87 3.99 -2.39
N TYR A 128 11.71 3.82 -3.03
CA TYR A 128 10.58 4.71 -2.88
C TYR A 128 10.08 4.78 -1.44
N ALA A 129 9.91 3.63 -0.78
CA ALA A 129 9.49 3.55 0.62
C ALA A 129 10.44 4.35 1.54
N ILE A 130 11.75 4.19 1.35
CA ILE A 130 12.76 4.89 2.14
C ILE A 130 12.70 6.40 1.87
N ALA A 131 12.62 6.81 0.61
CA ALA A 131 12.56 8.22 0.22
C ALA A 131 11.33 8.92 0.81
N ASN A 132 10.19 8.24 0.84
CA ASN A 132 8.92 8.74 1.37
C ASN A 132 8.72 8.49 2.88
N GLY A 133 9.80 8.16 3.61
CA GLY A 133 9.80 8.14 5.06
C GLY A 133 9.13 6.93 5.71
N ALA A 134 8.93 5.83 4.98
CA ALA A 134 8.47 4.57 5.55
C ALA A 134 9.41 4.10 6.67
N ARG A 135 8.84 3.79 7.83
CA ARG A 135 9.58 3.34 9.03
C ARG A 135 9.71 1.83 9.07
N VAL A 136 8.81 1.13 8.40
CA VAL A 136 8.78 -0.33 8.27
C VAL A 136 8.43 -0.65 6.83
N ILE A 137 9.08 -1.68 6.28
CA ILE A 137 8.74 -2.26 4.98
C ILE A 137 8.26 -3.69 5.25
N ASN A 138 7.05 -4.01 4.81
CA ASN A 138 6.57 -5.37 4.70
C ASN A 138 6.63 -5.79 3.23
N GLY A 139 7.42 -6.82 2.92
CA GLY A 139 7.51 -7.38 1.57
C GLY A 139 7.21 -8.87 1.61
N SER A 140 6.05 -9.26 1.10
CA SER A 140 5.60 -10.64 1.10
C SER A 140 5.66 -11.25 -0.30
N ALA A 141 6.82 -11.81 -0.63
CA ALA A 141 7.05 -12.53 -1.88
C ALA A 141 6.95 -14.05 -1.67
N LEU A 142 6.30 -14.76 -2.59
CA LEU A 142 6.54 -16.19 -2.76
C LEU A 142 7.86 -16.37 -3.56
N LYS A 143 8.66 -17.35 -3.15
CA LYS A 143 9.87 -17.78 -3.88
C LYS A 143 9.52 -18.55 -5.14
#